data_AF-A0A7R8WB90-F1
#
_entry.id   AF-A0A7R8WB90-F1
#
_cell.length_a   1.000
_cell.length_b   1.000
_cell.length_c   1.000
_cell.angle_alpha   90.00
_cell.angle_beta   90.00
_cell.angle_gamma   90.00
#
_symmetry.space_group_name_H-M   'P 1'
#
loop_
_entity.id
_entity.type
_entity.pdbx_description
1 polymer ?
#
loop_
_entity_poly.entity_id
_entity_poly.type
_entity_poly.pdbx_seq_one_letter_code
_entity_poly.pdbx_strand_id
1 'polypeptide(L)'
;MKTNLERIDFETAAKFESKLRHDVMAHIQTFGELLPKASGIVHLGATSCFVTDNAELIAIRDAFEILLPKLASVISNLSEFAMKHKDLPTLELTHLQPAQPTTVGKRACLWIQDLVLDLRALEHASKEQLVFRGVKGTTGTQASFLELFKGDHDKVKALDKRVTELCGFKSLLKICGQTYSRKVDFQLLCPLVGLASSVHKICTDIRILASRKEIEEPFEQSQVGSSAMPYKRNPMRSERACSLSKLLMNMIGNPLAVHATQWMERTLDDSAN
;
A
#
# COMPACT_ATOMS: atom_id res chain seq x y z
N MET A 1 -22.02 -3.84 -21.64
CA MET A 1 -20.76 -3.49 -20.95
C MET A 1 -20.98 -3.31 -19.46
N LYS A 2 -21.69 -2.27 -18.99
CA LYS A 2 -21.92 -2.04 -17.54
C LYS A 2 -22.49 -3.24 -16.78
N THR A 3 -23.45 -3.95 -17.37
CA THR A 3 -24.07 -5.15 -16.78
C THR A 3 -23.14 -6.37 -16.69
N ASN A 4 -21.97 -6.34 -17.36
CA ASN A 4 -21.04 -7.46 -17.44
C ASN A 4 -19.72 -7.19 -16.72
N LEU A 5 -19.55 -6.05 -16.01
CA LEU A 5 -18.28 -5.67 -15.39
C LEU A 5 -17.80 -6.68 -14.34
N GLU A 6 -18.73 -7.24 -13.57
CA GLU A 6 -18.43 -8.21 -12.50
C GLU A 6 -18.48 -9.66 -13.00
N ARG A 7 -18.90 -9.88 -14.25
CA ARG A 7 -19.01 -11.22 -14.84
C ARG A 7 -17.69 -11.59 -15.51
N ILE A 8 -16.77 -12.12 -14.71
CA ILE A 8 -15.42 -12.51 -15.16
C ILE A 8 -15.34 -14.03 -15.29
N ASP A 9 -15.10 -14.53 -16.50
CA ASP A 9 -14.83 -15.96 -16.75
C ASP A 9 -13.32 -16.22 -16.72
N PHE A 10 -12.82 -16.60 -15.53
CA PHE A 10 -11.39 -16.88 -15.32
C PHE A 10 -10.91 -18.13 -16.06
N GLU A 11 -11.77 -19.13 -16.30
CA GLU A 11 -11.37 -20.33 -17.03
C GLU A 11 -11.10 -20.01 -18.50
N THR A 12 -11.97 -19.20 -19.12
CA THR A 12 -11.80 -18.75 -20.49
C THR A 12 -10.59 -17.82 -20.62
N ALA A 13 -10.39 -16.90 -19.66
CA ALA A 13 -9.19 -16.07 -19.62
C ALA A 13 -7.90 -16.91 -19.55
N ALA A 14 -7.83 -17.91 -18.67
CA ALA A 14 -6.66 -18.78 -18.56
C ALA A 14 -6.37 -19.58 -19.85
N LYS A 15 -7.42 -20.05 -20.56
CA LYS A 15 -7.28 -20.71 -21.87
C LYS A 15 -6.70 -19.76 -22.92
N PHE A 16 -7.21 -18.53 -22.99
CA PHE A 16 -6.67 -17.52 -23.89
C PHE A 16 -5.25 -17.13 -23.52
N GLU A 17 -4.91 -16.98 -22.24
CA GLU A 17 -3.57 -16.61 -21.80
C GLU A 17 -2.55 -17.70 -22.15
N SER A 18 -2.89 -18.97 -21.92
CA SER A 18 -2.04 -20.10 -22.32
C SER A 18 -1.74 -20.10 -23.83
N LYS A 19 -2.71 -19.69 -24.66
CA LYS A 19 -2.58 -19.60 -26.11
C LYS A 19 -1.83 -18.35 -26.58
N LEU A 20 -2.20 -17.18 -26.05
CA LEU A 20 -1.71 -15.87 -26.50
C LEU A 20 -0.39 -15.47 -25.84
N ARG A 21 -0.05 -16.10 -24.70
CA ARG A 21 1.08 -15.73 -23.84
C ARG A 21 1.05 -14.25 -23.43
N HIS A 22 -0.16 -13.74 -23.24
CA HIS A 22 -0.41 -12.35 -22.86
C HIS A 22 -1.75 -12.24 -22.10
N ASP A 23 -1.63 -11.96 -20.82
CA ASP A 23 -2.72 -11.78 -19.83
C ASP A 23 -3.77 -10.72 -20.24
N VAL A 24 -3.35 -9.49 -20.56
CA VAL A 24 -4.27 -8.41 -20.93
C VAL A 24 -5.04 -8.77 -22.20
N MET A 25 -4.35 -9.31 -23.21
CA MET A 25 -5.02 -9.74 -24.44
C MET A 25 -5.98 -10.88 -24.19
N ALA A 26 -5.64 -11.81 -23.29
CA ALA A 26 -6.54 -12.87 -22.88
C ALA A 26 -7.81 -12.32 -22.24
N HIS A 27 -7.68 -11.39 -21.30
CA HIS A 27 -8.83 -10.71 -20.68
C HIS A 27 -9.65 -9.87 -21.67
N ILE A 28 -9.01 -9.24 -22.67
CA ILE A 28 -9.72 -8.50 -23.73
C ILE A 28 -10.57 -9.47 -24.58
N GLN A 29 -10.03 -10.64 -24.94
CA GLN A 29 -10.79 -11.65 -25.71
C GLN A 29 -11.96 -12.20 -24.88
N THR A 30 -11.70 -12.62 -23.63
CA THR A 30 -12.74 -13.11 -22.72
C THR A 30 -13.84 -12.08 -22.51
N PHE A 31 -13.49 -10.81 -22.30
CA PHE A 31 -14.49 -9.75 -22.14
C PHE A 31 -15.22 -9.43 -23.45
N GLY A 32 -14.52 -9.54 -24.58
CA GLY A 32 -15.08 -9.39 -25.92
C GLY A 32 -16.19 -10.40 -26.24
N GLU A 33 -16.05 -11.65 -25.78
CA GLU A 33 -17.10 -12.68 -25.93
C GLU A 33 -18.41 -12.31 -25.23
N LEU A 34 -18.32 -11.60 -24.10
CA LEU A 34 -19.49 -11.06 -23.38
C LEU A 34 -20.03 -9.78 -24.02
N LEU A 35 -19.36 -9.23 -25.02
CA LEU A 35 -19.62 -7.91 -25.60
C LEU A 35 -19.63 -7.94 -27.15
N PRO A 36 -20.51 -8.71 -27.81
CA PRO A 36 -20.48 -8.88 -29.27
C PRO A 36 -20.59 -7.56 -30.06
N LYS A 37 -21.24 -6.52 -29.51
CA LYS A 37 -21.34 -5.20 -30.14
C LYS A 37 -20.17 -4.25 -29.86
N ALA A 38 -19.40 -4.49 -28.79
CA ALA A 38 -18.34 -3.59 -28.33
C ALA A 38 -16.94 -4.22 -28.39
N SER A 39 -16.82 -5.51 -28.70
CA SER A 39 -15.55 -6.24 -28.77
C SER A 39 -14.51 -5.53 -29.63
N GLY A 40 -14.90 -4.98 -30.79
CA GLY A 40 -14.00 -4.27 -31.69
C GLY A 40 -13.50 -2.90 -31.22
N ILE A 41 -14.05 -2.36 -30.12
CA ILE A 41 -13.65 -1.05 -29.57
C ILE A 41 -13.12 -1.13 -28.13
N VAL A 42 -13.17 -2.31 -27.50
CA VAL A 42 -12.52 -2.53 -26.20
C VAL A 42 -11.01 -2.35 -26.40
N HIS A 43 -10.39 -1.56 -25.51
CA HIS A 43 -8.96 -1.29 -25.52
C HIS A 43 -8.45 -0.50 -26.75
N LEU A 44 -9.34 0.15 -27.50
CA LEU A 44 -8.98 0.90 -28.70
C LEU A 44 -7.94 2.00 -28.41
N GLY A 45 -6.78 1.92 -29.07
CA GLY A 45 -5.65 2.85 -28.93
C GLY A 45 -4.82 2.69 -27.66
N ALA A 46 -5.25 1.84 -26.72
CA ALA A 46 -4.56 1.61 -25.46
C ALA A 46 -3.43 0.58 -25.58
N THR A 47 -2.66 0.45 -24.50
CA THR A 47 -1.63 -0.57 -24.31
C THR A 47 -1.91 -1.29 -22.99
N SER A 48 -1.25 -2.42 -22.72
CA SER A 48 -1.42 -3.23 -21.50
C SER A 48 -1.37 -2.39 -20.20
N CYS A 49 -0.41 -1.47 -20.08
CA CYS A 49 -0.28 -0.54 -18.95
C CYS A 49 -1.44 0.45 -18.79
N PHE A 50 -2.35 0.57 -19.75
CA PHE A 50 -3.59 1.31 -19.52
C PHE A 50 -4.48 0.62 -18.48
N VAL A 51 -4.52 -0.71 -18.46
CA VAL A 51 -5.33 -1.46 -17.50
C VAL A 51 -4.51 -1.89 -16.28
N THR A 52 -3.30 -2.41 -16.47
CA THR A 52 -2.49 -2.96 -15.36
C THR A 52 -2.06 -1.87 -14.40
N ASP A 53 -1.25 -0.91 -14.86
CA ASP A 53 -0.70 0.15 -14.01
C ASP A 53 -1.79 1.04 -13.38
N ASN A 54 -2.83 1.39 -14.14
CA ASN A 54 -3.92 2.19 -13.57
C ASN A 54 -4.72 1.41 -12.52
N ALA A 55 -4.94 0.11 -12.72
CA ALA A 55 -5.58 -0.74 -11.71
C ALA A 55 -4.70 -0.91 -10.46
N GLU A 56 -3.37 -1.07 -10.63
CA GLU A 56 -2.41 -1.09 -9.53
C GLU A 56 -2.48 0.21 -8.71
N LEU A 57 -2.43 1.37 -9.37
CA LEU A 57 -2.51 2.66 -8.70
C LEU A 57 -3.84 2.85 -7.96
N ILE A 58 -4.95 2.39 -8.54
CA ILE A 58 -6.27 2.36 -7.86
C ILE A 58 -6.19 1.47 -6.61
N ALA A 59 -5.66 0.25 -6.73
CA ALA A 59 -5.54 -0.66 -5.59
C ALA A 59 -4.64 -0.09 -4.48
N ILE A 60 -3.55 0.58 -4.84
CA ILE A 60 -2.65 1.26 -3.89
C ILE A 60 -3.38 2.41 -3.19
N ARG A 61 -4.13 3.24 -3.92
CA ARG A 61 -4.98 4.30 -3.31
C ARG A 61 -5.93 3.69 -2.29
N ASP A 62 -6.69 2.67 -2.68
CA ASP A 62 -7.70 2.05 -1.85
C ASP A 62 -7.06 1.38 -0.61
N ALA A 63 -5.84 0.84 -0.75
CA ALA A 63 -5.06 0.34 0.37
C ALA A 63 -4.70 1.43 1.40
N PHE A 64 -4.32 2.64 0.93
CA PHE A 64 -4.11 3.79 1.83
C PHE A 64 -5.39 4.22 2.53
N GLU A 65 -6.54 4.20 1.85
CA GLU A 65 -7.85 4.51 2.45
C GLU A 65 -8.23 3.52 3.56
N ILE A 66 -7.78 2.27 3.47
CA ILE A 66 -7.94 1.27 4.53
C ILE A 66 -6.94 1.48 5.67
N LEU A 67 -5.69 1.84 5.35
CA LEU A 67 -4.60 1.92 6.31
C LEU A 67 -4.69 3.16 7.21
N LEU A 68 -4.91 4.34 6.64
CA LEU A 68 -4.86 5.61 7.36
C LEU A 68 -5.85 5.68 8.54
N PRO A 69 -7.12 5.28 8.41
CA PRO A 69 -8.06 5.27 9.54
C PRO A 69 -7.67 4.27 10.63
N LYS A 70 -7.06 3.13 10.27
CA LYS A 70 -6.58 2.14 11.24
C LYS A 70 -5.42 2.70 12.06
N LEU A 71 -4.45 3.36 11.41
CA LEU A 71 -3.34 4.02 12.11
C LEU A 71 -3.86 5.14 13.02
N ALA A 72 -4.78 5.97 12.54
CA ALA A 72 -5.42 7.00 13.36
C ALA A 72 -6.14 6.41 14.58
N SER A 73 -6.80 5.26 14.42
CA SER A 73 -7.45 4.56 15.53
C SER A 73 -6.46 4.04 16.56
N VAL A 74 -5.30 3.51 16.13
CA VAL A 74 -4.22 3.10 17.05
C VAL A 74 -3.69 4.31 17.83
N ILE A 75 -3.46 5.44 17.15
CA ILE A 75 -3.03 6.69 17.78
C ILE A 75 -4.06 7.17 18.81
N SER A 76 -5.36 7.13 18.47
CA SER A 76 -6.45 7.51 19.39
C SER A 76 -6.46 6.63 20.64
N ASN A 77 -6.43 5.30 20.46
CA ASN A 77 -6.45 4.35 21.57
C ASN A 77 -5.22 4.51 22.49
N LEU A 78 -4.03 4.72 21.92
CA LEU A 78 -2.82 4.99 22.71
C LEU A 78 -2.90 6.34 23.41
N SER A 79 -3.51 7.35 22.79
CA SER A 79 -3.70 8.67 23.39
C SER A 79 -4.65 8.61 24.60
N GLU A 80 -5.74 7.85 24.50
CA GLU A 80 -6.63 7.58 25.63
C GLU A 80 -5.90 6.85 26.76
N PHE A 81 -5.10 5.84 26.43
CA PHE A 81 -4.24 5.14 27.39
C PHE A 81 -3.25 6.11 28.06
N ALA A 82 -2.58 6.95 27.27
CA ALA A 82 -1.61 7.90 27.77
C ALA A 82 -2.26 8.92 28.73
N MET A 83 -3.43 9.43 28.38
CA MET A 83 -4.18 10.36 29.21
C MET A 83 -4.68 9.71 30.50
N LYS A 84 -5.17 8.47 30.43
CA LYS A 84 -5.61 7.71 31.62
C LYS A 84 -4.47 7.46 32.60
N HIS A 85 -3.25 7.25 32.08
CA HIS A 85 -2.08 6.89 32.89
C HIS A 85 -1.04 8.02 33.01
N LYS A 86 -1.45 9.27 32.75
CA LYS A 86 -0.56 10.44 32.69
C LYS A 86 0.17 10.73 34.01
N ASP A 87 -0.47 10.43 35.14
CA ASP A 87 0.04 10.70 36.50
C ASP A 87 0.56 9.43 37.19
N LEU A 88 0.54 8.26 36.52
CA LEU A 88 0.98 6.99 37.10
C LEU A 88 2.51 6.87 37.02
N PRO A 89 3.26 6.98 38.14
CA PRO A 89 4.71 6.94 38.11
C PRO A 89 5.24 5.56 37.70
N THR A 90 6.34 5.54 36.96
CA THR A 90 7.06 4.32 36.58
C THR A 90 8.55 4.61 36.47
N LEU A 91 9.38 3.59 36.66
CA LEU A 91 10.83 3.70 36.52
C LEU A 91 11.20 3.87 35.05
N GLU A 92 11.91 4.93 34.69
CA GLU A 92 12.50 5.07 33.35
C GLU A 92 13.71 4.16 33.18
N LEU A 93 13.97 3.73 31.94
CA LEU A 93 15.04 2.81 31.61
C LEU A 93 15.90 3.37 30.48
N THR A 94 17.15 3.72 30.78
CA THR A 94 18.19 4.06 29.79
C THR A 94 19.20 2.93 29.78
N HIS A 95 19.56 2.38 28.61
CA HIS A 95 20.36 1.14 28.52
C HIS A 95 19.74 -0.07 29.26
N LEU A 96 18.40 -0.05 29.42
CA LEU A 96 17.67 -0.99 30.28
C LEU A 96 18.08 -0.94 31.77
N GLN A 97 18.78 0.12 32.20
CA GLN A 97 19.15 0.39 33.59
C GLN A 97 18.20 1.42 34.22
N PRO A 98 17.97 1.35 35.54
CA PRO A 98 17.19 2.34 36.28
C PRO A 98 17.67 3.77 36.04
N ALA A 99 16.75 4.66 35.65
CA ALA A 99 16.99 6.09 35.49
C ALA A 99 16.01 6.90 36.37
N GLN A 100 15.84 8.20 36.07
CA GLN A 100 14.88 9.06 36.78
C GLN A 100 13.43 8.54 36.62
N PRO A 101 12.50 8.86 37.53
CA PRO A 101 11.11 8.48 37.37
C PRO A 101 10.47 9.22 36.19
N THR A 102 9.57 8.52 35.50
CA THR A 102 8.66 9.08 34.48
C THR A 102 7.23 8.63 34.80
N THR A 103 6.29 8.80 33.88
CA THR A 103 4.93 8.22 34.01
C THR A 103 4.63 7.24 32.88
N VAL A 104 3.74 6.28 33.14
CA VAL A 104 3.28 5.31 32.14
C VAL A 104 2.69 6.03 30.93
N GLY A 105 1.91 7.08 31.16
CA GLY A 105 1.37 7.91 30.09
C GLY A 105 2.44 8.65 29.31
N LYS A 106 3.44 9.23 29.98
CA LYS A 106 4.56 9.89 29.28
C LYS A 106 5.37 8.92 28.42
N ARG A 107 5.59 7.68 28.87
CA ARG A 107 6.22 6.64 28.05
C ARG A 107 5.39 6.34 26.80
N ALA A 108 4.07 6.21 26.94
CA ALA A 108 3.18 6.01 25.79
C ALA A 108 3.19 7.18 24.80
N CYS A 109 3.43 8.42 25.26
CA CYS A 109 3.61 9.56 24.35
C CYS A 109 4.80 9.42 23.40
N LEU A 110 5.86 8.69 23.78
CA LEU A 110 6.97 8.40 22.86
C LEU A 110 6.49 7.55 21.69
N TRP A 111 5.68 6.53 21.97
CA TRP A 111 5.08 5.66 20.96
C TRP A 111 4.12 6.41 20.04
N ILE A 112 3.27 7.25 20.63
CA ILE A 112 2.30 8.07 19.89
C ILE A 112 3.02 9.04 18.95
N GLN A 113 4.10 9.68 19.40
CA GLN A 113 4.84 10.63 18.60
C GLN A 113 5.34 10.00 17.29
N ASP A 114 5.96 8.83 17.36
CA ASP A 114 6.44 8.12 16.17
C ASP A 114 5.29 7.79 15.20
N LEU A 115 4.17 7.25 15.72
CA LEU A 115 3.00 6.93 14.89
C LEU A 115 2.35 8.16 14.25
N VAL A 116 2.38 9.33 14.92
CA VAL A 116 1.89 10.59 14.35
C VAL A 116 2.79 11.07 13.21
N LEU A 117 4.12 10.87 13.32
CA LEU A 117 5.05 11.16 12.23
C LEU A 117 4.80 10.21 11.04
N ASP A 118 4.57 8.93 11.31
CA ASP A 118 4.22 7.93 10.30
C ASP A 118 2.91 8.27 9.59
N LEU A 119 1.88 8.67 10.34
CA LEU A 119 0.58 9.06 9.77
C LEU A 119 0.76 10.23 8.79
N ARG A 120 1.50 11.27 9.17
CA ARG A 120 1.78 12.41 8.29
C ARG A 120 2.53 11.99 7.03
N ALA A 121 3.51 11.10 7.15
CA ALA A 121 4.30 10.62 6.02
C ALA A 121 3.44 9.78 5.06
N LEU A 122 2.58 8.91 5.58
CA LEU A 122 1.64 8.11 4.79
C LEU A 122 0.56 8.98 4.12
N GLU A 123 0.05 9.99 4.80
CA GLU A 123 -0.88 10.95 4.20
C GLU A 123 -0.22 11.74 3.06
N HIS A 124 1.03 12.17 3.24
CA HIS A 124 1.79 12.85 2.19
C HIS A 124 2.00 11.92 0.98
N ALA A 125 2.41 10.68 1.20
CA ALA A 125 2.57 9.70 0.13
C ALA A 125 1.27 9.46 -0.65
N SER A 126 0.16 9.24 0.07
CA SER A 126 -1.15 9.01 -0.52
C SER A 126 -1.70 10.22 -1.30
N LYS A 127 -1.50 11.45 -0.80
CA LYS A 127 -2.10 12.67 -1.38
C LYS A 127 -1.23 13.32 -2.46
N GLU A 128 0.09 13.32 -2.27
CA GLU A 128 1.02 14.10 -3.09
C GLU A 128 1.87 13.25 -4.04
N GLN A 129 2.20 12.01 -3.66
CA GLN A 129 3.11 11.16 -4.44
C GLN A 129 2.35 10.17 -5.34
N LEU A 130 1.18 9.71 -4.90
CA LEU A 130 0.34 8.82 -5.68
C LEU A 130 -0.37 9.59 -6.80
N VAL A 131 0.05 9.36 -8.04
CA VAL A 131 -0.42 10.05 -9.25
C VAL A 131 -0.89 9.04 -10.28
N PHE A 132 -1.96 9.37 -11.00
CA PHE A 132 -2.51 8.45 -11.99
C PHE A 132 -1.65 8.39 -13.26
N ARG A 133 -1.42 7.19 -13.83
CA ARG A 133 -0.73 7.07 -15.12
C ARG A 133 -1.60 7.63 -16.24
N GLY A 134 -2.87 7.26 -16.28
CA GLY A 134 -3.82 7.71 -17.28
C GLY A 134 -3.61 7.05 -18.65
N VAL A 135 -3.82 7.83 -19.71
CA VAL A 135 -3.89 7.40 -21.10
C VAL A 135 -2.64 7.85 -21.83
N LYS A 136 -1.60 7.00 -21.87
CA LYS A 136 -0.25 7.41 -22.29
C LYS A 136 0.32 6.69 -23.53
N GLY A 137 -0.37 5.67 -24.02
CA GLY A 137 0.13 4.81 -25.11
C GLY A 137 1.32 3.95 -24.66
N THR A 138 2.01 3.33 -25.63
CA THR A 138 3.06 2.32 -25.38
C THR A 138 4.36 2.92 -24.85
N THR A 139 4.75 4.12 -25.27
CA THR A 139 6.03 4.76 -24.88
C THR A 139 5.82 6.12 -24.22
N GLY A 140 4.62 6.40 -23.73
CA GLY A 140 4.31 7.65 -23.04
C GLY A 140 3.94 8.84 -23.94
N THR A 141 4.08 8.69 -25.26
CA THR A 141 3.88 9.76 -26.24
C THR A 141 2.43 9.96 -26.69
N GLN A 142 1.51 9.07 -26.29
CA GLN A 142 0.10 9.10 -26.71
C GLN A 142 -0.13 9.00 -28.23
N ALA A 143 0.86 8.56 -29.02
CA ALA A 143 0.79 8.55 -30.49
C ALA A 143 -0.44 7.81 -31.05
N SER A 144 -0.77 6.64 -30.49
CA SER A 144 -1.95 5.87 -30.88
C SER A 144 -3.26 6.63 -30.70
N PHE A 145 -3.40 7.40 -29.61
CA PHE A 145 -4.59 8.22 -29.37
C PHE A 145 -4.59 9.48 -30.25
N LEU A 146 -3.42 10.08 -30.50
CA LEU A 146 -3.31 11.23 -31.39
C LEU A 146 -3.73 10.87 -32.82
N GLU A 147 -3.34 9.69 -33.29
CA GLU A 147 -3.77 9.15 -34.59
C GLU A 147 -5.29 8.93 -34.63
N LEU A 148 -5.87 8.30 -33.60
CA LEU A 148 -7.33 8.12 -33.48
C LEU A 148 -8.09 9.45 -33.51
N PHE A 149 -7.51 10.51 -32.95
CA PHE A 149 -8.07 11.86 -32.96
C PHE A 149 -7.58 12.73 -34.12
N LYS A 150 -6.92 12.16 -35.13
CA LYS A 150 -6.46 12.86 -36.35
C LYS A 150 -5.58 14.07 -36.07
N GLY A 151 -4.68 13.98 -35.09
CA GLY A 151 -3.76 15.06 -34.72
C GLY A 151 -4.31 16.08 -33.71
N ASP A 152 -5.52 15.88 -33.19
CA ASP A 152 -6.15 16.79 -32.23
C ASP A 152 -5.62 16.55 -30.80
N HIS A 153 -4.63 17.34 -30.42
CA HIS A 153 -4.00 17.28 -29.09
C HIS A 153 -4.96 17.60 -27.93
N ASP A 154 -5.97 18.45 -28.17
CA ASP A 154 -6.88 18.85 -27.10
C ASP A 154 -7.84 17.70 -26.75
N LYS A 155 -8.24 16.89 -27.72
CA LYS A 155 -8.98 15.65 -27.47
C LYS A 155 -8.17 14.62 -26.70
N VAL A 156 -6.88 14.46 -27.01
CA VAL A 156 -5.99 13.55 -26.27
C VAL A 156 -5.89 13.98 -24.80
N LYS A 157 -5.66 15.27 -24.53
CA LYS A 157 -5.63 15.82 -23.16
C LYS A 157 -6.97 15.67 -22.45
N ALA A 158 -8.08 15.91 -23.15
CA ALA A 158 -9.42 15.77 -22.60
C ALA A 158 -9.74 14.30 -22.25
N LEU A 159 -9.32 13.34 -23.06
CA LEU A 159 -9.46 11.92 -22.79
C LEU A 159 -8.70 11.53 -21.51
N ASP A 160 -7.42 11.90 -21.42
CA ASP A 160 -6.56 11.57 -20.27
C ASP A 160 -7.11 12.17 -18.96
N LYS A 161 -7.52 13.44 -19.00
CA LYS A 161 -8.17 14.11 -17.87
C LYS A 161 -9.47 13.41 -17.46
N ARG A 162 -10.33 13.09 -18.43
CA ARG A 162 -11.62 12.44 -18.17
C ARG A 162 -11.45 11.06 -17.53
N VAL A 163 -10.51 10.24 -18.01
CA VAL A 163 -10.27 8.93 -17.42
C VAL A 163 -9.69 9.07 -16.00
N THR A 164 -8.77 10.02 -15.80
CA THR A 164 -8.23 10.33 -14.46
C THR A 164 -9.34 10.67 -13.45
N GLU A 165 -10.27 11.55 -13.84
CA GLU A 165 -11.41 11.96 -13.01
C GLU A 165 -12.35 10.77 -12.73
N LEU A 166 -12.67 9.97 -13.75
CA LEU A 166 -13.51 8.78 -13.59
C LEU A 166 -12.91 7.71 -12.68
N CYS A 167 -11.58 7.64 -12.64
CA CYS A 167 -10.85 6.73 -11.76
C CYS A 167 -10.64 7.31 -10.35
N GLY A 168 -11.12 8.52 -10.05
CA GLY A 168 -11.06 9.12 -8.71
C GLY A 168 -9.70 9.70 -8.34
N PHE A 169 -8.89 10.10 -9.33
CA PHE A 169 -7.61 10.77 -9.10
C PHE A 169 -7.72 12.27 -9.40
N LYS A 170 -7.03 13.07 -8.58
CA LYS A 170 -6.93 14.54 -8.78
C LYS A 170 -5.72 14.93 -9.63
N SER A 171 -4.68 14.10 -9.60
CA SER A 171 -3.40 14.33 -10.24
C SER A 171 -3.09 13.21 -11.23
N LEU A 172 -2.49 13.57 -12.36
CA LEU A 172 -2.03 12.65 -13.39
C LEU A 172 -0.56 12.92 -13.70
N LEU A 173 0.14 11.87 -14.12
CA LEU A 173 1.51 11.96 -14.61
C LEU A 173 1.55 12.79 -15.89
N LYS A 174 2.40 13.81 -15.89
CA LYS A 174 2.67 14.62 -17.08
C LYS A 174 3.62 13.93 -18.03
N ILE A 175 4.62 13.21 -17.49
CA ILE A 175 5.70 12.56 -18.22
C ILE A 175 5.82 11.13 -17.72
N CYS A 176 5.89 10.18 -18.65
CA CYS A 176 6.13 8.78 -18.37
C CYS A 176 6.71 8.08 -19.61
N GLY A 177 7.26 6.88 -19.43
CA GLY A 177 7.52 5.94 -20.52
C GLY A 177 6.28 5.07 -20.75
N GLN A 178 6.46 3.75 -20.80
CA GLN A 178 5.34 2.82 -20.87
C GLN A 178 4.54 2.77 -19.56
N THR A 179 5.20 2.89 -18.41
CA THR A 179 4.58 2.78 -17.07
C THR A 179 4.58 4.11 -16.32
N TYR A 180 3.91 4.17 -15.17
CA TYR A 180 4.35 5.15 -14.17
C TYR A 180 5.79 4.83 -13.70
N SER A 181 6.50 5.83 -13.19
CA SER A 181 7.87 5.58 -12.73
C SER A 181 7.86 4.66 -11.51
N ARG A 182 8.60 3.54 -11.57
CA ARG A 182 8.79 2.62 -10.43
C ARG A 182 9.48 3.27 -9.21
N LYS A 183 9.99 4.50 -9.37
CA LYS A 183 10.39 5.36 -8.23
C LYS A 183 9.21 5.62 -7.27
N VAL A 184 7.99 5.70 -7.81
CA VAL A 184 6.77 5.90 -7.02
C VAL A 184 6.59 4.72 -6.06
N ASP A 185 6.80 3.47 -6.50
CA ASP A 185 6.69 2.29 -5.63
C ASP A 185 7.62 2.38 -4.43
N PHE A 186 8.88 2.76 -4.67
CA PHE A 186 9.84 2.99 -3.59
C PHE A 186 9.39 4.11 -2.65
N GLN A 187 8.94 5.25 -3.20
CA GLN A 187 8.49 6.39 -2.40
C GLN A 187 7.26 6.08 -1.54
N LEU A 188 6.32 5.30 -2.07
CA LEU A 188 5.12 4.87 -1.33
C LEU A 188 5.44 3.81 -0.27
N LEU A 189 6.47 2.97 -0.49
CA LEU A 189 6.89 1.95 0.47
C LEU A 189 7.75 2.52 1.62
N CYS A 190 8.52 3.60 1.38
CA CYS A 190 9.32 4.26 2.42
C CYS A 190 8.56 4.58 3.72
N PRO A 191 7.41 5.28 3.70
CA PRO A 191 6.67 5.58 4.93
C PRO A 191 6.06 4.33 5.58
N LEU A 192 5.74 3.28 4.82
CA LEU A 192 5.29 1.99 5.39
C LEU A 192 6.41 1.30 6.18
N VAL A 193 7.64 1.41 5.69
CA VAL A 193 8.85 0.92 6.38
C VAL A 193 9.15 1.75 7.63
N GLY A 194 8.93 3.07 7.58
CA GLY A 194 8.96 3.94 8.76
C GLY A 194 7.99 3.46 9.84
N LEU A 195 6.73 3.26 9.47
CA LEU A 195 5.70 2.71 10.36
C LEU A 195 6.10 1.36 10.95
N ALA A 196 6.68 0.47 10.14
CA ALA A 196 7.15 -0.83 10.62
C ALA A 196 8.23 -0.70 11.70
N SER A 197 9.18 0.24 11.54
CA SER A 197 10.20 0.53 12.55
C SER A 197 9.57 0.99 13.86
N SER A 198 8.63 1.94 13.79
CA SER A 198 7.88 2.45 14.94
C SER A 198 7.12 1.34 15.66
N VAL A 199 6.35 0.53 14.92
CA VAL A 199 5.62 -0.62 15.48
C VAL A 199 6.56 -1.62 16.14
N HIS A 200 7.69 -1.94 15.49
CA HIS A 200 8.68 -2.86 16.05
C HIS A 200 9.23 -2.35 17.40
N LYS A 201 9.56 -1.06 17.48
CA LYS A 201 10.07 -0.43 18.71
C LYS A 201 9.02 -0.46 19.82
N ILE A 202 7.79 -0.04 19.53
CA ILE A 202 6.68 -0.02 20.49
C ILE A 202 6.41 -1.42 21.05
N CYS A 203 6.26 -2.41 20.18
CA CYS A 203 6.00 -3.78 20.58
C CYS A 203 7.19 -4.42 21.32
N THR A 204 8.42 -4.00 21.04
CA THR A 204 9.59 -4.43 21.81
C THR A 204 9.55 -3.88 23.23
N ASP A 205 9.21 -2.60 23.42
CA ASP A 205 9.03 -2.02 24.75
C ASP A 205 7.94 -2.76 25.53
N ILE A 206 6.80 -3.05 24.91
CA ILE A 206 5.69 -3.78 25.55
C ILE A 206 6.15 -5.17 26.01
N ARG A 207 6.93 -5.89 25.18
CA ARG A 207 7.48 -7.20 25.54
C ARG A 207 8.44 -7.12 26.74
N ILE A 208 9.26 -6.07 26.81
CA ILE A 208 10.13 -5.81 27.96
C ILE A 208 9.30 -5.54 29.22
N LEU A 209 8.28 -4.68 29.13
CA LEU A 209 7.42 -4.34 30.26
C LEU A 209 6.58 -5.54 30.74
N ALA A 210 6.18 -6.43 29.82
CA ALA A 210 5.53 -7.70 30.16
C ALA A 210 6.44 -8.62 30.96
N SER A 211 7.73 -8.70 30.62
CA SER A 211 8.69 -9.49 31.41
C SER A 211 8.89 -8.94 32.84
N ARG A 212 8.68 -7.63 33.01
CA ARG A 212 8.72 -6.94 34.30
C ARG A 212 7.38 -6.95 35.05
N LYS A 213 6.32 -7.50 34.44
CA LYS A 213 4.94 -7.50 34.95
C LYS A 213 4.38 -6.10 35.21
N GLU A 214 4.89 -5.10 34.49
CA GLU A 214 4.43 -3.70 34.60
C GLU A 214 3.27 -3.41 33.64
N ILE A 215 3.28 -4.04 32.45
CA ILE A 215 2.22 -3.94 31.43
C ILE A 215 2.05 -5.31 30.78
N GLU A 216 0.81 -5.76 30.60
CA GLU A 216 0.48 -6.95 29.78
C GLU A 216 -0.40 -6.55 28.60
N GLU A 217 -0.35 -7.33 27.52
CA GLU A 217 -1.31 -7.21 26.43
C GLU A 217 -2.72 -7.63 26.88
N PRO A 218 -3.78 -7.16 26.20
CA PRO A 218 -5.13 -7.66 26.43
C PRO A 218 -5.19 -9.19 26.29
N PHE A 219 -5.86 -9.83 27.24
CA PHE A 219 -6.02 -11.28 27.30
C PHE A 219 -7.49 -11.65 27.18
N GLU A 220 -7.86 -12.38 26.13
CA GLU A 220 -9.26 -12.76 25.90
C GLU A 220 -9.70 -13.86 26.89
N GLN A 221 -11.01 -13.91 27.19
CA GLN A 221 -11.55 -14.87 28.17
C GLN A 221 -11.26 -16.34 27.81
N SER A 222 -11.24 -16.67 26.52
CA SER A 222 -10.94 -18.01 26.00
C SER A 222 -9.48 -18.19 25.60
N GLN A 223 -8.62 -17.18 25.81
CA GLN A 223 -7.22 -17.26 25.40
C GLN A 223 -6.46 -18.21 26.33
N VAL A 224 -5.78 -19.20 25.75
CA VAL A 224 -4.85 -20.07 26.47
C VAL A 224 -3.45 -19.48 26.32
N GLY A 225 -2.85 -19.01 27.43
CA GLY A 225 -1.52 -18.39 27.42
C GLY A 225 -0.38 -19.39 27.19
N SER A 226 -0.50 -20.57 27.79
CA SER A 226 0.40 -21.72 27.59
C SER A 226 -0.37 -23.01 27.83
N SER A 227 -0.15 -24.03 27.00
CA SER A 227 -0.76 -25.36 27.14
C SER A 227 -0.38 -26.08 28.44
N ALA A 228 0.71 -25.68 29.11
CA ALA A 228 1.22 -26.31 30.32
C ALA A 228 1.21 -25.41 31.56
N MET A 229 1.10 -24.08 31.40
CA MET A 229 1.25 -23.11 32.50
C MET A 229 0.08 -22.11 32.51
N PRO A 230 -0.96 -22.34 33.33
CA PRO A 230 -2.17 -21.49 33.37
C PRO A 230 -1.90 -20.03 33.76
N TYR A 231 -0.85 -19.78 34.54
CA TYR A 231 -0.46 -18.44 34.99
C TYR A 231 0.43 -17.68 33.99
N LYS A 232 0.95 -18.35 32.95
CA LYS A 232 1.92 -17.75 32.02
C LYS A 232 1.20 -17.07 30.87
N ARG A 233 1.35 -15.74 30.78
CA ARG A 233 0.87 -14.91 29.67
C ARG A 233 2.04 -14.45 28.83
N ASN A 234 1.94 -14.65 27.52
CA ASN A 234 2.98 -14.27 26.56
C ASN A 234 2.49 -13.09 25.71
N PRO A 235 3.36 -12.09 25.41
CA PRO A 235 3.03 -10.94 24.56
C PRO A 235 3.03 -11.31 23.07
N MET A 236 2.23 -12.31 22.69
CA MET A 236 2.24 -12.92 21.35
C MET A 236 1.80 -11.93 20.27
N ARG A 237 0.93 -10.96 20.58
CA ARG A 237 0.47 -9.99 19.58
C ARG A 237 1.59 -9.01 19.24
N SER A 238 2.34 -8.55 20.24
CA SER A 238 3.55 -7.74 20.03
C SER A 238 4.65 -8.52 19.34
N GLU A 239 4.84 -9.81 19.66
CA GLU A 239 5.80 -10.67 18.96
C GLU A 239 5.45 -10.80 17.48
N ARG A 240 4.17 -11.02 17.16
CA ARG A 240 3.68 -11.06 15.78
C ARG A 240 3.85 -9.72 15.07
N ALA A 241 3.53 -8.61 15.74
CA ALA A 241 3.71 -7.27 15.19
C ALA A 241 5.19 -6.97 14.88
N CYS A 242 6.11 -7.32 15.80
CA CYS A 242 7.56 -7.23 15.54
C CYS A 242 7.97 -8.11 14.35
N SER A 243 7.46 -9.35 14.25
CA SER A 243 7.80 -10.26 13.16
C SER A 243 7.40 -9.70 11.79
N LEU A 244 6.14 -9.26 11.66
CA LEU A 244 5.64 -8.65 10.42
C LEU A 244 6.33 -7.33 10.10
N SER A 245 6.66 -6.54 11.12
CA SER A 245 7.43 -5.30 10.93
C SER A 245 8.80 -5.57 10.32
N LYS A 246 9.50 -6.63 10.76
CA LYS A 246 10.79 -7.03 10.15
C LYS A 246 10.62 -7.42 8.69
N LEU A 247 9.57 -8.18 8.35
CA LEU A 247 9.29 -8.53 6.97
C LEU A 247 9.13 -7.26 6.12
N LEU A 248 8.26 -6.33 6.54
CA LEU A 248 8.00 -5.09 5.83
C LEU A 248 9.25 -4.22 5.67
N MET A 249 10.06 -4.08 6.74
CA MET A 249 11.32 -3.33 6.67
C MET A 249 12.29 -3.90 5.63
N ASN A 250 12.30 -5.22 5.41
CA ASN A 250 13.20 -5.86 4.44
C ASN A 250 12.66 -5.83 3.00
N MET A 251 11.40 -5.44 2.77
CA MET A 251 10.84 -5.35 1.40
C MET A 251 11.35 -4.12 0.64
N ILE A 252 11.92 -3.11 1.32
CA ILE A 252 12.30 -1.82 0.70
C ILE A 252 13.36 -1.94 -0.40
N GLY A 253 14.22 -2.95 -0.33
CA GLY A 253 15.28 -3.16 -1.30
C GLY A 253 14.76 -3.51 -2.69
N ASN A 254 13.58 -4.14 -2.78
CA ASN A 254 13.01 -4.59 -4.04
C ASN A 254 12.63 -3.43 -4.98
N PRO A 255 11.71 -2.50 -4.62
CA PRO A 255 11.33 -1.43 -5.53
C PRO A 255 12.50 -0.47 -5.83
N LEU A 256 13.46 -0.35 -4.91
CA LEU A 256 14.69 0.39 -5.14
C LEU A 256 15.51 -0.22 -6.29
N ALA A 257 15.72 -1.54 -6.24
CA ALA A 257 16.45 -2.27 -7.28
C ALA A 257 15.70 -2.26 -8.62
N VAL A 258 14.40 -2.56 -8.60
CA VAL A 258 13.54 -2.53 -9.79
C VAL A 258 13.61 -1.18 -10.49
N HIS A 259 13.48 -0.07 -9.76
CA HIS A 259 13.59 1.26 -10.35
C HIS A 259 14.98 1.51 -10.95
N ALA A 260 16.05 1.10 -10.26
CA ALA A 260 17.42 1.34 -10.70
C ALA A 260 17.79 0.57 -11.98
N THR A 261 17.13 -0.56 -12.25
CA THR A 261 17.40 -1.41 -13.41
C THR A 261 16.39 -1.27 -14.54
N GLN A 262 15.40 -0.38 -14.43
CA GLN A 262 14.51 -0.07 -15.56
C GLN A 262 15.32 0.57 -16.70
N TRP A 263 15.30 -0.05 -17.88
CA TRP A 263 15.97 0.50 -19.06
C TRP A 263 15.00 1.29 -19.94
N MET A 264 15.39 2.53 -20.26
CA MET A 264 14.68 3.41 -21.19
C MET A 264 13.20 3.56 -20.80
N GLU A 265 12.25 3.38 -21.73
CA GLU A 265 10.83 3.59 -21.47
C GLU A 265 10.13 2.50 -20.65
N ARG A 266 10.65 1.26 -20.62
CA ARG A 266 10.31 0.14 -19.70
C ARG A 266 11.12 -1.11 -20.03
N THR A 267 11.46 -1.90 -19.02
CA THR A 267 11.73 -3.35 -19.13
C THR A 267 10.75 -4.17 -18.28
N LEU A 268 10.40 -5.39 -18.70
CA LEU A 268 9.32 -6.20 -18.09
C LEU A 268 9.77 -7.00 -16.85
N ASP A 269 11.04 -6.91 -16.48
CA ASP A 269 11.60 -7.50 -15.25
C ASP A 269 11.01 -6.90 -13.97
N ASP A 270 10.24 -5.81 -14.07
CA ASP A 270 9.45 -5.25 -12.98
C ASP A 270 8.21 -6.07 -12.62
N SER A 271 7.65 -6.83 -13.56
CA SER A 271 6.29 -7.36 -13.44
C SER A 271 6.08 -8.44 -12.38
N ALA A 272 7.12 -9.22 -12.03
CA ALA A 272 7.01 -10.34 -11.09
C ALA A 272 7.38 -9.95 -9.65
N ASN A 273 7.89 -8.74 -9.45
CA ASN A 273 8.50 -8.28 -8.20
C ASN A 273 7.47 -7.74 -7.19
#